data_AF-A0A397TZZ2-F1
#
_entry.id   AF-A0A397TZZ2-F1
#
_cell.length_a   1.000
_cell.length_b   1.000
_cell.length_c   1.000
_cell.angle_alpha   90.00
_cell.angle_beta   90.00
_cell.angle_gamma   90.00
#
_symmetry.space_group_name_H-M   'P 1'
#
loop_
_entity.id
_entity.type
_entity.pdbx_description
1 polymer ?
#
loop_
_entity_poly.entity_id
_entity_poly.type
_entity_poly.pdbx_seq_one_letter_code
_entity_poly.pdbx_strand_id
1 'polypeptide(L)'
;MLIFYLDISDRSLKEIVGDKWENRVVYIRNKIRKSYLDQISLLEYYYFLGEHLEKRRWSRNSRCFIKEKFFEEAFKYVWKSAKRVYKLYKTRGVHNLLTVQHTTTNTLNKLSVNDYSLLLSEAHKVHEEELNMFLGLFIPFAEAQASLISFAEAQV
;
A
#
# COMPACT_ATOMS: atom_id res chain seq x y z
N MET A 1 8.56 6.67 -22.07
CA MET A 1 7.16 6.20 -22.19
C MET A 1 6.76 5.61 -20.84
N LEU A 2 6.35 6.47 -19.90
CA LEU A 2 6.03 6.16 -18.50
C LEU A 2 4.65 6.74 -18.17
N ILE A 3 3.70 6.42 -19.02
CA ILE A 3 2.28 6.74 -18.83
C ILE A 3 1.61 5.36 -18.77
N PHE A 4 0.69 5.21 -17.81
CA PHE A 4 -0.10 4.02 -17.46
C PHE A 4 0.49 3.10 -16.38
N TYR A 5 -0.35 2.84 -15.36
CA TYR A 5 -0.22 1.90 -14.24
C TYR A 5 0.13 2.43 -12.83
N LEU A 6 -0.19 3.69 -12.54
CA LEU A 6 -0.40 4.13 -11.15
C LEU A 6 -1.75 4.86 -11.02
N ASP A 7 -2.85 4.16 -11.32
CA ASP A 7 -4.18 4.56 -10.85
C ASP A 7 -5.05 3.36 -10.48
N ILE A 8 -4.45 2.36 -9.81
CA ILE A 8 -5.24 1.43 -9.00
C ILE A 8 -5.42 2.08 -7.63
N SER A 9 -5.92 3.32 -7.63
CA SER A 9 -6.38 4.01 -6.44
C SER A 9 -7.75 3.43 -6.04
N ASP A 10 -8.18 3.68 -4.80
CA ASP A 10 -9.54 3.39 -4.26
C ASP A 10 -10.67 3.81 -5.23
N ARG A 11 -10.37 4.73 -6.16
CA ARG A 11 -11.24 5.18 -7.26
C ARG A 11 -11.59 4.03 -8.23
N SER A 12 -10.63 3.21 -8.66
CA SER A 12 -10.89 2.07 -9.55
C SER A 12 -11.76 0.99 -8.87
N LEU A 13 -11.53 0.68 -7.59
CA LEU A 13 -12.36 -0.26 -6.83
C LEU A 13 -13.77 0.27 -6.54
N LYS A 14 -13.89 1.58 -6.27
CA LYS A 14 -15.18 2.28 -6.15
C LYS A 14 -16.01 2.16 -7.42
N GLU A 15 -15.38 2.38 -8.56
CA GLU A 15 -16.03 2.31 -9.88
C GLU A 15 -16.45 0.88 -10.23
N ILE A 16 -15.65 -0.13 -9.85
CA ILE A 16 -15.93 -1.54 -10.18
C ILE A 16 -16.99 -2.17 -9.27
N VAL A 17 -17.00 -1.84 -7.97
CA VAL A 17 -17.76 -2.60 -6.94
C VAL A 17 -18.79 -1.74 -6.19
N GLY A 18 -18.74 -0.42 -6.36
CA GLY A 18 -19.59 0.54 -5.67
C GLY A 18 -19.04 1.00 -4.31
N ASP A 19 -19.82 1.85 -3.62
CA ASP A 19 -19.30 2.56 -2.43
C ASP A 19 -19.31 1.71 -1.13
N LYS A 20 -20.10 0.63 -1.10
CA LYS A 20 -20.18 -0.25 0.08
C LYS A 20 -18.93 -1.10 0.22
N TRP A 21 -18.23 -0.94 1.35
CA TRP A 21 -17.00 -1.67 1.63
C TRP A 21 -17.22 -3.18 1.77
N GLU A 22 -18.40 -3.61 2.19
CA GLU A 22 -18.76 -5.02 2.28
C GLU A 22 -18.61 -5.69 0.92
N ASN A 23 -19.09 -5.02 -0.14
CA ASN A 23 -18.96 -5.50 -1.50
C ASN A 23 -17.47 -5.55 -1.93
N ARG A 24 -16.68 -4.54 -1.56
CA ARG A 24 -15.23 -4.52 -1.84
C ARG A 24 -14.51 -5.67 -1.15
N VAL A 25 -14.83 -5.96 0.10
CA VAL A 25 -14.25 -7.12 0.82
C VAL A 25 -14.62 -8.43 0.14
N VAL A 26 -15.88 -8.59 -0.29
CA VAL A 26 -16.31 -9.78 -1.03
C VAL A 26 -15.57 -9.90 -2.36
N TYR A 27 -15.40 -8.80 -3.09
CA TYR A 27 -14.62 -8.76 -4.33
C TYR A 27 -13.16 -9.15 -4.09
N ILE A 28 -12.49 -8.51 -3.11
CA ILE A 28 -11.10 -8.80 -2.73
C ILE A 28 -10.94 -10.26 -2.32
N ARG A 29 -11.86 -10.80 -1.50
CA ARG A 29 -11.88 -12.22 -1.13
C ARG A 29 -11.93 -13.11 -2.37
N ASN A 30 -12.86 -12.83 -3.29
CA ASN A 30 -13.02 -13.62 -4.50
C ASN A 30 -11.78 -13.57 -5.39
N LYS A 31 -11.09 -12.42 -5.41
CA LYS A 31 -9.79 -12.30 -6.08
C LYS A 31 -8.75 -13.16 -5.39
N ILE A 32 -8.48 -12.96 -4.10
CA ILE A 32 -7.47 -13.71 -3.32
C ILE A 32 -7.62 -15.23 -3.47
N ARG A 33 -8.84 -15.76 -3.63
CA ARG A 33 -9.09 -17.20 -3.79
C ARG A 33 -8.78 -17.76 -5.18
N LYS A 34 -8.53 -16.92 -6.18
CA LYS A 34 -8.17 -17.38 -7.53
C LYS A 34 -6.77 -18.00 -7.49
N SER A 35 -6.66 -19.23 -7.99
CA SER A 35 -5.44 -20.04 -7.98
C SER A 35 -4.31 -19.51 -8.86
N TYR A 36 -4.61 -18.59 -9.79
CA TYR A 36 -3.70 -18.10 -10.82
C TYR A 36 -3.25 -16.65 -10.61
N LEU A 37 -3.46 -16.08 -9.41
CA LEU A 37 -2.94 -14.76 -9.10
C LEU A 37 -1.42 -14.79 -8.97
N ASP A 38 -0.75 -13.89 -9.68
CA ASP A 38 0.65 -13.62 -9.42
C ASP A 38 0.82 -12.99 -8.03
N GLN A 39 2.05 -13.04 -7.53
CA GLN A 39 2.39 -12.59 -6.19
C GLN A 39 2.15 -11.09 -5.97
N ILE A 40 2.38 -10.27 -6.98
CA ILE A 40 2.21 -8.81 -6.89
C ILE A 40 0.73 -8.48 -6.74
N SER A 41 -0.11 -9.03 -7.63
CA SER A 41 -1.56 -8.89 -7.54
C SER A 41 -2.10 -9.40 -6.19
N LEU A 42 -1.55 -10.51 -5.67
CA LEU A 42 -1.95 -11.02 -4.36
C LEU A 42 -1.62 -10.04 -3.23
N LEU A 43 -0.41 -9.47 -3.21
CA LEU A 43 -0.02 -8.45 -2.23
C LEU A 43 -0.91 -7.21 -2.34
N GLU A 44 -1.21 -6.78 -3.56
CA GLU A 44 -2.07 -5.64 -3.81
C GLU A 44 -3.48 -5.84 -3.20
N TYR A 45 -4.09 -7.02 -3.41
CA TYR A 45 -5.38 -7.32 -2.80
C TYR A 45 -5.32 -7.37 -1.26
N TYR A 46 -4.22 -7.85 -0.68
CA TYR A 46 -4.02 -7.77 0.78
C TYR A 46 -3.79 -6.34 1.27
N TYR A 47 -3.13 -5.50 0.48
CA TYR A 47 -2.96 -4.08 0.77
C TYR A 47 -4.32 -3.38 0.81
N PHE A 48 -5.17 -3.56 -0.22
CA PHE A 48 -6.51 -2.97 -0.26
C PHE A 48 -7.41 -3.47 0.88
N LEU A 49 -7.33 -4.76 1.22
CA LEU A 49 -8.03 -5.29 2.37
C LEU A 49 -7.60 -4.59 3.66
N GLY A 50 -6.28 -4.45 3.86
CA GLY A 50 -5.73 -3.77 5.02
C GLY A 50 -6.08 -2.28 5.07
N GLU A 51 -6.15 -1.60 3.93
CA GLU A 51 -6.60 -0.20 3.84
C GLU A 51 -8.05 -0.04 4.31
N HIS A 52 -8.95 -0.92 3.85
CA HIS A 52 -10.35 -0.91 4.31
C HIS A 52 -10.48 -1.24 5.80
N LEU A 53 -9.61 -2.10 6.34
CA LEU A 53 -9.58 -2.43 7.76
C LEU A 53 -8.99 -1.29 8.61
N GLU A 54 -7.98 -0.58 8.10
CA GLU A 54 -7.42 0.61 8.75
C GLU A 54 -8.45 1.73 8.86
N LYS A 55 -9.20 2.01 7.77
CA LYS A 55 -10.31 2.98 7.78
C LYS A 55 -11.35 2.67 8.88
N ARG A 56 -11.42 1.40 9.31
CA ARG A 56 -12.30 0.88 10.39
C ARG A 56 -11.57 0.62 11.71
N ARG A 57 -10.34 1.12 11.83
CA ARG A 57 -9.46 0.99 13.00
C ARG A 57 -9.27 -0.45 13.47
N TRP A 58 -9.33 -1.42 12.55
CA TRP A 58 -9.24 -2.85 12.86
C TRP A 58 -10.25 -3.29 13.95
N SER A 59 -11.44 -2.67 13.97
CA SER A 59 -12.47 -2.87 14.99
C SER A 59 -12.95 -4.32 15.11
N ARG A 60 -13.52 -4.68 16.27
CA ARG A 60 -14.16 -5.98 16.50
C ARG A 60 -15.20 -6.31 15.44
N ASN A 61 -16.01 -5.33 15.02
CA ASN A 61 -17.03 -5.52 13.99
C ASN A 61 -16.41 -5.88 12.64
N SER A 62 -15.36 -5.16 12.22
CA SER A 62 -14.63 -5.50 10.99
C SER A 62 -13.99 -6.88 11.08
N ARG A 63 -13.48 -7.26 12.26
CA ARG A 63 -12.91 -8.59 12.50
C ARG A 63 -13.94 -9.71 12.38
N CYS A 64 -15.10 -9.56 13.00
CA CYS A 64 -16.21 -10.51 12.86
C CYS A 64 -16.63 -10.64 11.40
N PHE A 65 -16.77 -9.51 10.70
CA PHE A 65 -17.12 -9.51 9.28
C PHE A 65 -16.09 -10.24 8.42
N ILE A 66 -14.78 -10.01 8.59
CA ILE A 66 -13.74 -10.77 7.86
C ILE A 66 -13.79 -12.25 8.24
N LYS A 67 -14.02 -12.60 9.51
CA LYS A 67 -14.16 -13.99 9.95
C LYS A 67 -15.38 -14.68 9.33
N GLU A 68 -16.47 -13.96 9.09
CA GLU A 68 -17.64 -14.50 8.38
C GLU A 68 -17.38 -14.68 6.89
N LYS A 69 -16.62 -13.77 6.26
CA LYS A 69 -16.36 -13.84 4.82
C LYS A 69 -15.25 -14.82 4.48
N PHE A 70 -14.21 -14.95 5.30
CA PHE A 70 -13.13 -15.92 5.09
C PHE A 70 -13.33 -17.12 6.00
N PHE A 71 -13.16 -18.35 5.49
CA PHE A 71 -13.25 -19.56 6.32
C PHE A 71 -12.36 -19.46 7.56
N GLU A 72 -12.78 -20.09 8.67
CA GLU A 72 -12.15 -19.92 9.98
C GLU A 72 -10.65 -20.27 9.98
N GLU A 73 -10.27 -21.27 9.20
CA GLU A 73 -8.89 -21.71 9.01
C GLU A 73 -8.05 -20.66 8.25
N ALA A 74 -8.66 -19.97 7.29
CA ALA A 74 -8.00 -18.93 6.48
C ALA A 74 -8.00 -17.56 7.15
N PHE A 75 -8.95 -17.29 8.06
CA PHE A 75 -9.13 -15.97 8.69
C PHE A 75 -7.84 -15.46 9.36
N LYS A 76 -7.18 -16.30 10.17
CA LYS A 76 -5.96 -15.91 10.89
C LYS A 76 -4.85 -15.49 9.92
N TYR A 77 -4.68 -16.25 8.84
CA TYR A 77 -3.71 -15.95 7.79
C TYR A 77 -4.06 -14.64 7.11
N VAL A 78 -5.31 -14.50 6.64
CA VAL A 78 -5.79 -13.33 5.91
C VAL A 78 -5.66 -12.05 6.73
N TRP A 79 -6.09 -12.09 7.99
CA TRP A 79 -6.01 -10.95 8.90
C TRP A 79 -4.57 -10.49 9.12
N LYS A 80 -3.67 -11.45 9.38
CA LYS A 80 -2.26 -11.16 9.62
C LYS A 80 -1.55 -10.67 8.36
N SER A 81 -1.81 -11.29 7.21
CA SER A 81 -1.28 -10.88 5.91
C SER A 81 -1.74 -9.47 5.53
N ALA A 82 -3.04 -9.18 5.62
CA ALA A 82 -3.58 -7.84 5.34
C ALA A 82 -2.91 -6.77 6.22
N LYS A 83 -2.78 -7.04 7.53
CA LYS A 83 -2.14 -6.10 8.47
C LYS A 83 -0.66 -5.87 8.14
N ARG A 84 0.08 -6.95 7.84
CA ARG A 84 1.51 -6.86 7.58
C ARG A 84 1.83 -6.21 6.23
N VAL A 85 1.09 -6.57 5.19
CA VAL A 85 1.21 -5.98 3.86
C VAL A 85 0.85 -4.50 3.92
N TYR A 86 -0.31 -4.15 4.49
CA TYR A 86 -0.74 -2.76 4.58
C TYR A 86 0.28 -1.87 5.29
N LYS A 87 0.73 -2.26 6.48
CA LYS A 87 1.71 -1.48 7.24
C LYS A 87 3.03 -1.33 6.49
N LEU A 88 3.54 -2.41 5.90
CA LEU A 88 4.81 -2.38 5.18
C LEU A 88 4.78 -1.42 4.00
N TYR A 89 3.77 -1.52 3.15
CA TYR A 89 3.69 -0.72 1.93
C TYR A 89 3.12 0.69 2.15
N LYS A 90 2.37 0.91 3.23
CA LYS A 90 2.08 2.27 3.69
C LYS A 90 3.36 2.99 4.12
N THR A 91 4.28 2.28 4.79
CA THR A 91 5.57 2.83 5.22
C THR A 91 6.53 3.04 4.05
N ARG A 92 6.67 2.06 3.14
CA ARG A 92 7.58 2.15 1.98
C ARG A 92 7.09 3.04 0.84
N GLY A 93 5.82 3.43 0.85
CA GLY A 93 5.13 3.92 -0.34
C GLY A 93 4.60 2.77 -1.22
N VAL A 94 3.39 2.96 -1.75
CA VAL A 94 2.64 1.93 -2.49
C VAL A 94 3.36 1.48 -3.77
N HIS A 95 4.13 2.37 -4.40
CA HIS A 95 4.91 2.05 -5.61
C HIS A 95 5.96 0.94 -5.37
N ASN A 96 6.41 0.76 -4.12
CA ASN A 96 7.33 -0.31 -3.75
C ASN A 96 6.66 -1.71 -3.68
N LEU A 97 5.33 -1.82 -3.85
CA LEU A 97 4.66 -3.12 -4.10
C LEU A 97 5.21 -3.82 -5.33
N LEU A 98 5.65 -3.06 -6.34
CA LEU A 98 6.04 -3.56 -7.65
C LEU A 98 7.54 -3.88 -7.75
N THR A 99 8.36 -3.40 -6.81
CA THR A 99 9.83 -3.44 -6.89
C THR A 99 10.45 -4.62 -6.14
N VAL A 100 9.72 -5.26 -5.21
CA VAL A 100 10.31 -6.27 -4.31
C VAL A 100 9.93 -7.69 -4.73
N GLN A 101 10.75 -8.29 -5.60
CA GLN A 101 10.56 -9.65 -6.13
C GLN A 101 10.51 -10.77 -5.06
N HIS A 102 10.99 -10.52 -3.83
CA HIS A 102 11.11 -11.55 -2.79
C HIS A 102 10.08 -11.46 -1.65
N THR A 103 9.26 -10.41 -1.60
CA THR A 103 8.28 -10.25 -0.50
C THR A 103 6.99 -10.97 -0.85
N THR A 104 6.73 -12.14 -0.25
CA THR A 104 5.45 -12.86 -0.43
C THR A 104 4.57 -12.69 0.81
N THR A 105 3.25 -12.87 0.66
CA THR A 105 2.33 -12.92 1.82
C THR A 105 2.71 -14.03 2.79
N ASN A 106 3.20 -15.17 2.29
CA ASN A 106 3.63 -16.30 3.09
C ASN A 106 4.88 -15.97 3.92
N THR A 107 5.90 -15.38 3.28
CA THR A 107 7.12 -14.90 3.95
C THR A 107 6.74 -13.91 5.03
N LEU A 108 5.95 -12.88 4.68
CA LEU A 108 5.48 -11.89 5.63
C LEU A 108 4.68 -12.52 6.77
N ASN A 109 3.89 -13.56 6.55
CA ASN A 109 3.12 -14.20 7.61
C ASN A 109 4.01 -15.05 8.55
N LYS A 110 5.08 -15.66 8.03
CA LYS A 110 6.00 -16.50 8.80
C LYS A 110 6.98 -15.72 9.68
N LEU A 111 7.28 -14.46 9.36
CA LEU A 111 8.19 -13.64 10.17
C LEU A 111 7.74 -13.57 11.63
N SER A 112 8.72 -13.58 12.55
CA SER A 112 8.44 -13.28 13.96
C SER A 112 7.94 -11.83 14.10
N VAL A 113 7.49 -11.45 15.29
CA VAL A 113 7.14 -10.05 15.56
C VAL A 113 8.38 -9.16 15.43
N ASN A 114 9.53 -9.62 15.92
CA ASN A 114 10.78 -8.87 15.91
C ASN A 114 11.32 -8.67 14.49
N ASP A 115 11.37 -9.73 13.69
CA ASP A 115 11.88 -9.65 12.30
C ASP A 115 10.98 -8.75 11.46
N TYR A 116 9.67 -8.81 11.68
CA TYR A 116 8.73 -7.94 10.99
C TYR A 116 8.89 -6.48 11.42
N SER A 117 9.17 -6.20 12.70
CA SER A 117 9.46 -4.85 13.19
C SER A 117 10.77 -4.30 12.63
N LEU A 118 11.80 -5.14 12.49
CA LEU A 118 13.06 -4.77 11.85
C LEU A 118 12.83 -4.37 10.38
N LEU A 119 12.09 -5.20 9.64
CA LEU A 119 11.69 -4.93 8.26
C LEU A 119 10.93 -3.60 8.11
N LEU A 120 10.07 -3.26 9.08
CA LEU A 120 9.37 -1.97 9.11
C LEU A 120 10.32 -0.80 9.40
N SER A 121 11.32 -0.98 10.27
CA SER A 121 12.31 0.06 10.53
C SER A 121 13.17 0.34 9.30
N GLU A 122 13.61 -0.70 8.60
CA GLU A 122 14.32 -0.58 7.33
C GLU A 122 13.45 0.13 6.27
N ALA A 123 12.17 -0.25 6.19
CA ALA A 123 11.21 0.40 5.31
C ALA A 123 11.08 1.91 5.58
N HIS A 124 11.07 2.32 6.85
CA HIS A 124 11.05 3.73 7.24
C HIS A 124 12.32 4.46 6.81
N LYS A 125 13.49 3.87 7.05
CA LYS A 125 14.78 4.48 6.67
C LYS A 125 14.86 4.70 5.15
N VAL A 126 14.51 3.69 4.37
CA VAL A 126 14.49 3.79 2.90
C VAL A 126 13.56 4.90 2.44
N HIS A 127 12.35 4.98 3.01
CA HIS A 127 11.41 6.04 2.66
C HIS A 127 11.92 7.44 3.02
N GLU A 128 12.57 7.60 4.18
CA GLU A 128 13.20 8.86 4.58
C GLU A 128 14.37 9.22 3.65
N GLU A 129 15.19 8.26 3.26
CA GLU A 129 16.29 8.45 2.29
C GLU A 129 15.75 8.89 0.92
N GLU A 130 14.69 8.24 0.42
CA GLU A 130 14.01 8.64 -0.82
C GLU A 130 13.49 10.07 -0.73
N LEU A 131 12.78 10.42 0.35
CA LEU A 131 12.27 11.79 0.56
C LEU A 131 13.40 12.82 0.61
N ASN A 132 14.49 12.52 1.33
CA ASN A 132 15.65 13.40 1.44
C ASN A 132 16.33 13.60 0.08
N MET A 133 16.45 12.54 -0.73
CA MET A 133 16.96 12.64 -2.10
C MET A 133 16.06 13.54 -2.97
N PHE A 134 14.74 13.35 -2.91
CA PHE A 134 13.80 14.20 -3.64
C PHE A 134 13.89 15.67 -3.21
N LEU A 135 13.96 15.95 -1.91
CA LEU A 135 14.11 17.31 -1.40
C LEU A 135 15.44 17.94 -1.83
N GLY A 136 16.54 17.19 -1.79
CA GLY A 136 17.86 17.65 -2.26
C GLY A 136 17.88 18.02 -3.74
N LEU A 137 17.04 17.41 -4.57
CA LEU A 137 16.89 17.75 -5.99
C LEU A 137 15.91 18.92 -6.22
N PHE A 138 14.83 18.99 -5.44
CA PHE A 138 13.76 19.96 -5.65
C PHE A 138 14.09 21.36 -5.12
N ILE A 139 14.79 21.47 -3.98
CA ILE A 139 15.13 22.76 -3.37
C ILE A 139 15.95 23.64 -4.32
N PRO A 140 17.06 23.17 -4.92
CA PRO A 140 17.84 23.98 -5.86
C PRO A 140 17.04 24.39 -7.10
N PHE A 141 16.14 23.51 -7.58
CA PHE A 141 15.28 23.82 -8.71
C PHE A 141 14.26 24.93 -8.38
N ALA A 142 13.61 24.86 -7.22
CA ALA A 142 12.66 25.87 -6.77
C ALA A 142 13.35 27.23 -6.54
N GLU A 143 14.55 27.23 -5.96
CA GLU A 143 15.36 28.44 -5.76
C GLU A 143 15.77 29.09 -7.09
N ALA A 144 16.19 28.28 -8.07
CA ALA A 144 16.52 28.77 -9.41
C ALA A 144 15.29 29.38 -10.10
N GLN A 145 14.11 28.75 -9.97
CA GLN A 145 12.87 29.26 -10.55
C GLN A 145 12.43 30.58 -9.90
N ALA A 146 12.50 30.69 -8.57
CA ALA A 146 12.19 31.93 -7.85
C ALA A 146 13.13 33.07 -8.25
N SER A 147 14.43 32.77 -8.42
CA SER A 147 15.43 33.74 -8.89
C SER A 147 15.10 34.26 -10.29
N LEU A 148 14.73 33.38 -11.21
CA LEU A 148 14.32 33.77 -12.57
C LEU A 148 13.07 34.66 -12.59
N ILE A 149 12.08 34.36 -11.74
CA ILE A 149 10.85 35.17 -11.61
C ILE A 149 11.21 36.57 -11.10
N SER A 150 12.01 36.67 -10.03
CA SER A 150 12.43 37.96 -9.46
C SER A 150 13.22 38.82 -10.45
N PHE A 151 14.03 38.18 -11.30
CA PHE A 151 14.77 38.88 -12.35
C PHE A 151 13.85 39.41 -13.46
N ALA A 152 12.84 38.65 -13.85
CA ALA A 152 11.85 39.07 -14.84
C ALA A 152 10.99 40.23 -14.33
N GLU A 153 10.61 40.22 -13.05
CA GLU A 153 9.84 41.31 -12.42
C GLU A 153 10.64 42.61 -12.28
N ALA A 154 11.96 42.52 -12.09
CA ALA A 154 12.84 43.69 -11.97
C ALA A 154 13.11 44.42 -13.31
N GLN A 155 12.67 43.85 -14.45
CA GLN A 155 12.85 44.44 -15.79
C GLN A 155 11.61 45.14 -16.35
N VAL A 156 10.51 45.18 -15.57
CA VAL A 156 9.24 45.85 -15.90
C VAL A 156 9.09 47.12 -15.08
#